data_AF-A0A1G5V7C2-F1
#
_entry.id   AF-A0A1G5V7C2-F1
#
_cell.length_a   1.000
_cell.length_b   1.000
_cell.length_c   1.000
_cell.angle_alpha   90.00
_cell.angle_beta   90.00
_cell.angle_gamma   90.00
#
_symmetry.space_group_name_H-M   'P 1'
#
loop_
_entity.id
_entity.type
_entity.pdbx_description
1 polymer ?
#
loop_
_entity_poly.entity_id
_entity_poly.type
_entity_poly.pdbx_seq_one_letter_code
_entity_poly.pdbx_strand_id
1 'polypeptide(L)'
;MYDLMFIKEAPLDHVFNSEHDHWKEFGGTFNYLRMTIDNCMEAGHFKGHEPEALSYMIWATVHGLVSLNIRKRCEVVLPHRQENIVADGLEEFYKILDRL
;
A
#
# COMPACT_ATOMS: atom_id res chain seq x y z
N MET A 1 -11.41 5.59 10.49
CA MET A 1 -11.73 5.08 9.14
C MET A 1 -10.69 4.07 8.66
N TYR A 2 -9.41 4.43 8.61
CA TYR A 2 -8.34 3.54 8.14
C TYR A 2 -8.29 2.17 8.84
N ASP A 3 -8.39 2.14 10.17
CA ASP A 3 -8.46 0.90 10.96
C ASP A 3 -9.57 -0.05 10.52
N LEU A 4 -10.74 0.50 10.17
CA LEU A 4 -11.87 -0.29 9.71
C LEU A 4 -11.59 -0.85 8.31
N MET A 5 -11.04 -0.02 7.42
CA MET A 5 -10.89 -0.38 6.01
C MET A 5 -9.71 -1.32 5.72
N PHE A 6 -8.61 -1.19 6.47
CA PHE A 6 -7.33 -1.82 6.11
C PHE A 6 -6.69 -2.64 7.25
N ILE A 7 -7.25 -2.61 8.47
CA ILE A 7 -6.66 -3.34 9.61
C ILE A 7 -7.60 -4.39 10.18
N LYS A 8 -8.92 -4.14 10.21
CA LYS A 8 -9.89 -5.12 10.73
C LYS A 8 -10.27 -6.12 9.64
N GLU A 9 -10.38 -7.38 10.02
CA GLU A 9 -10.82 -8.48 9.14
C GLU A 9 -12.33 -8.46 8.92
N ALA A 10 -13.12 -8.08 9.93
CA ALA A 10 -14.59 -8.14 9.89
C ALA A 10 -15.25 -7.47 8.67
N PRO A 11 -14.77 -6.33 8.13
CA PRO A 11 -15.32 -5.76 6.90
C PRO A 11 -15.03 -6.59 5.65
N LEU A 12 -13.86 -7.24 5.56
CA LEU A 12 -13.56 -8.19 4.48
C LEU A 12 -14.43 -9.44 4.60
N ASP A 13 -14.65 -9.95 5.82
CA ASP A 13 -15.54 -11.10 6.04
C ASP A 13 -16.98 -10.79 5.60
N HIS A 14 -17.45 -9.57 5.88
CA HIS A 14 -18.79 -9.13 5.48
C HIS A 14 -18.91 -9.03 3.95
N VAL A 15 -17.90 -8.48 3.28
CA VAL A 15 -17.81 -8.34 1.83
C VAL A 15 -17.74 -9.71 1.15
N PHE A 16 -16.86 -10.61 1.62
CA PHE A 16 -16.67 -11.94 1.06
C PHE A 16 -17.92 -12.83 1.19
N ASN A 17 -18.67 -12.68 2.28
CA ASN A 17 -19.91 -13.42 2.52
C ASN A 17 -21.15 -12.76 1.89
N SER A 18 -21.01 -11.60 1.26
CA SER A 18 -22.08 -10.95 0.51
C SER A 18 -21.94 -11.33 -0.97
N GLU A 19 -22.91 -12.06 -1.53
CA GLU A 19 -22.87 -12.54 -2.92
C GLU A 19 -22.85 -11.42 -3.98
N HIS A 20 -22.97 -10.15 -3.58
CA HIS A 20 -23.27 -9.04 -4.50
C HIS A 20 -22.36 -7.81 -4.37
N ASP A 21 -21.48 -7.74 -3.37
CA ASP A 21 -20.57 -6.62 -3.22
C ASP A 21 -19.12 -7.10 -3.32
N HIS A 22 -18.63 -7.20 -4.55
CA HIS A 22 -17.21 -6.88 -4.75
C HIS A 22 -17.03 -5.47 -4.20
N TRP A 23 -16.30 -5.31 -3.09
CA TRP A 23 -16.07 -4.00 -2.49
C TRP A 23 -15.43 -3.06 -3.53
N LYS A 24 -16.28 -2.31 -4.24
CA LYS A 24 -15.91 -1.59 -5.47
C LYS A 24 -14.81 -0.58 -5.21
N GLU A 25 -14.80 0.01 -4.02
CA GLU A 25 -13.78 0.94 -3.56
C GLU A 25 -12.41 0.25 -3.36
N PHE A 26 -12.39 -0.94 -2.75
CA PHE A 26 -11.16 -1.69 -2.49
C PHE A 26 -10.58 -2.27 -3.79
N GLY A 27 -11.42 -2.94 -4.59
CA GLY A 27 -11.03 -3.48 -5.89
C GLY A 27 -10.64 -2.38 -6.88
N GLY A 28 -11.36 -1.26 -6.88
CA GLY A 28 -11.10 -0.12 -7.77
C GLY A 28 -9.77 0.57 -7.49
N THR A 29 -9.44 0.79 -6.21
CA THR A 29 -8.20 1.48 -5.83
C THR A 29 -6.97 0.60 -6.09
N PHE A 30 -7.02 -0.69 -5.75
CA PHE A 30 -5.92 -1.60 -6.06
C PHE A 30 -5.77 -1.81 -7.58
N ASN A 31 -6.88 -1.94 -8.32
CA ASN A 31 -6.82 -2.05 -9.77
C ASN A 31 -6.25 -0.78 -10.43
N TYR A 32 -6.53 0.40 -9.89
CA TYR A 32 -5.94 1.65 -10.37
C TYR A 32 -4.41 1.67 -10.16
N LEU A 33 -3.92 1.21 -9.00
CA LEU A 33 -2.48 1.03 -8.78
C LEU A 33 -1.88 0.06 -9.81
N ARG A 34 -2.52 -1.10 -10.00
CA ARG A 34 -2.07 -2.11 -10.97
C ARG A 34 -1.99 -1.55 -12.38
N MET A 35 -3.02 -0.84 -12.84
CA MET A 35 -3.02 -0.16 -14.14
C MET A 35 -1.91 0.88 -14.26
N THR A 36 -1.61 1.60 -13.18
CA THR A 36 -0.52 2.58 -13.17
C THR A 36 0.84 1.89 -13.35
N ILE A 37 1.04 0.76 -12.69
CA ILE A 37 2.27 -0.03 -12.80
C ILE A 37 2.39 -0.66 -14.19
N ASP A 38 1.28 -1.18 -14.76
CA ASP A 38 1.24 -1.67 -16.14
C ASP A 38 1.71 -0.57 -17.11
N ASN A 39 1.19 0.66 -16.99
CA ASN A 39 1.62 1.79 -17.82
C ASN A 39 3.11 2.14 -17.63
N CYS A 40 3.63 2.05 -16.40
CA CYS A 40 5.06 2.26 -16.14
C CYS A 40 5.92 1.18 -16.81
N MET A 41 5.48 -0.08 -16.79
CA MET A 41 6.16 -1.18 -17.47
C MET A 41 6.16 -1.00 -18.99
N GLU A 42 5.04 -0.57 -19.57
CA GLU A 42 4.95 -0.23 -21.00
C GLU A 42 5.89 0.93 -21.39
N ALA A 43 6.11 1.88 -20.48
CA ALA A 43 7.08 2.96 -20.66
C ALA A 43 8.54 2.54 -20.45
N GLY A 44 8.81 1.27 -20.10
CA GLY A 44 10.15 0.71 -19.96
C GLY A 44 10.71 0.69 -18.54
N HIS A 45 9.92 1.03 -17.52
CA HIS A 45 10.29 0.90 -16.11
C HIS A 45 10.05 -0.54 -15.61
N PHE A 46 10.60 -0.87 -14.43
CA PHE A 46 10.34 -2.15 -13.73
C PHE A 46 10.62 -3.40 -14.56
N LYS A 47 11.69 -3.37 -15.38
CA LYS A 47 12.03 -4.48 -16.28
C LYS A 47 12.25 -5.79 -15.51
N GLY A 48 11.54 -6.85 -15.93
CA GLY A 48 11.68 -8.18 -15.36
C GLY A 48 10.84 -8.43 -14.09
N HIS A 49 10.04 -7.46 -13.67
CA HIS A 49 9.05 -7.63 -12.61
C HIS A 49 7.71 -8.12 -13.17
N GLU A 50 6.93 -8.79 -12.32
CA GLU A 50 5.56 -9.20 -12.63
C GLU A 50 4.60 -8.14 -12.05
N PRO A 51 3.65 -7.61 -12.84
CA PRO A 51 2.84 -6.45 -12.46
C PRO A 51 1.98 -6.65 -11.22
N GLU A 52 1.36 -7.82 -11.04
CA GLU A 52 0.47 -8.06 -9.91
C GLU A 52 1.25 -8.16 -8.59
N ALA A 53 2.34 -8.91 -8.57
CA ALA A 53 3.24 -9.04 -7.43
C ALA A 53 3.91 -7.69 -7.09
N LEU A 54 4.33 -6.91 -8.10
CA LEU A 54 4.87 -5.58 -7.87
C LEU A 54 3.81 -4.65 -7.27
N SER A 55 2.59 -4.65 -7.82
CA SER A 55 1.46 -3.87 -7.30
C SER A 55 1.18 -4.18 -5.84
N TYR A 56 1.13 -5.46 -5.48
CA TYR A 56 0.91 -5.89 -4.11
C TYR A 56 2.04 -5.45 -3.18
N MET A 57 3.30 -5.56 -3.61
CA MET A 57 4.45 -5.12 -2.83
C MET A 57 4.43 -3.61 -2.55
N ILE A 58 4.19 -2.80 -3.58
CA ILE A 58 4.10 -1.33 -3.45
C ILE A 58 2.95 -0.97 -2.50
N TRP A 59 1.78 -1.58 -2.68
CA TRP A 59 0.61 -1.40 -1.81
C TRP A 59 0.93 -1.74 -0.36
N ALA A 60 1.49 -2.92 -0.10
CA ALA A 60 1.85 -3.38 1.24
C ALA A 60 2.85 -2.44 1.93
N THR A 61 3.83 -1.92 1.17
CA THR A 61 4.85 -0.99 1.69
C THR A 61 4.22 0.31 2.18
N VAL A 62 3.44 0.99 1.31
CA VAL A 62 2.81 2.27 1.66
C VAL A 62 1.79 2.11 2.78
N HIS A 63 0.93 1.07 2.71
CA HIS A 63 -0.03 0.78 3.77
C HIS A 63 0.67 0.38 5.08
N GLY A 64 1.82 -0.29 5.03
CA GLY A 64 2.63 -0.66 6.18
C GLY A 64 3.17 0.56 6.93
N LEU A 65 3.74 1.53 6.21
CA LEU A 65 4.22 2.80 6.78
C LEU A 65 3.11 3.53 7.54
N VAL A 66 1.93 3.65 6.93
CA VAL A 66 0.77 4.31 7.54
C VAL A 66 0.24 3.54 8.74
N SER A 67 0.14 2.21 8.64
CA SER A 67 -0.37 1.35 9.71
C SER A 67 0.51 1.40 10.96
N LEU A 68 1.83 1.37 10.79
CA LEU A 68 2.78 1.49 11.90
C LEU A 68 2.66 2.84 12.60
N ASN A 69 2.46 3.92 11.84
CA ASN A 69 2.28 5.26 12.39
C ASN A 69 0.96 5.39 13.17
N ILE A 70 -0.17 5.00 12.58
CA ILE A 70 -1.50 5.07 13.23
C ILE A 70 -1.52 4.26 14.54
N ARG A 71 -0.81 3.13 14.58
CA ARG A 71 -0.70 2.27 15.75
C ARG A 71 0.39 2.67 16.74
N LYS A 72 1.02 3.83 16.55
CA LYS A 72 2.10 4.34 17.41
C LYS A 72 3.26 3.37 17.56
N ARG A 73 3.47 2.48 16.59
CA ARG A 73 4.53 1.46 16.64
C ARG A 73 5.90 2.06 16.37
N CYS A 74 5.96 3.18 15.64
CA CYS A 74 7.18 3.93 15.43
C CYS A 74 7.65 4.68 16.68
N GLU A 75 6.76 4.98 17.64
CA GLU A 75 7.10 5.74 18.85
C GLU A 75 8.11 5.01 19.74
N VAL A 76 8.08 3.68 19.75
CA VAL A 76 8.99 2.82 20.51
C VAL A 76 10.38 2.75 19.88
N VAL A 77 10.45 2.86 18.55
CA VAL A 77 11.70 2.65 17.79
C VAL A 77 12.41 3.99 17.53
N LEU A 78 11.67 5.06 17.27
CA LEU A 78 12.19 6.36 16.84
C LEU A 78 11.42 7.52 17.51
N PRO A 79 11.55 7.71 18.84
CA PRO A 79 10.75 8.66 19.60
C PRO A 79 10.90 10.12 19.16
N HIS A 80 12.03 10.51 18.55
CA HIS A 80 12.29 11.88 18.09
C HIS A 80 11.98 12.12 16.61
N ARG A 81 11.50 11.10 15.87
CA ARG A 81 11.22 11.21 14.42
C ARG A 81 9.76 10.93 14.08
N GLN A 82 8.89 10.83 15.07
CA GLN A 82 7.50 10.42 14.90
C GLN A 82 6.75 11.26 13.86
N GLU A 83 7.01 12.57 13.82
CA GLU A 83 6.34 13.49 12.89
C GLU A 83 6.74 13.27 11.43
N ASN A 84 7.98 12.83 11.18
CA ASN A 84 8.56 12.76 9.83
C ASN A 84 8.78 11.33 9.33
N ILE A 85 8.73 10.31 10.20
CA ILE A 85 9.18 8.95 9.86
C ILE A 85 8.42 8.32 8.68
N VAL A 86 7.14 8.65 8.51
CA VAL A 86 6.36 8.17 7.36
C VAL A 86 6.85 8.83 6.07
N ALA A 87 7.07 10.15 6.10
CA ALA A 87 7.59 10.89 4.94
C ALA A 87 9.01 10.46 4.60
N ASP A 88 9.88 10.32 5.61
CA ASP A 88 11.25 9.84 5.44
C ASP A 88 11.29 8.43 4.85
N GLY A 89 10.40 7.52 5.32
CA GLY A 89 10.30 6.16 4.78
C GLY A 89 9.80 6.11 3.35
N LEU A 90 8.85 6.98 3.00
CA LEU A 90 8.35 7.12 1.63
C LEU A 90 9.43 7.66 0.68
N GLU A 91 10.22 8.63 1.14
CA GLU A 91 11.34 9.19 0.39
C GLU A 91 12.42 8.14 0.10
N GLU A 92 12.77 7.31 1.09
CA GLU A 92 13.68 6.19 0.86
C GLU A 92 13.11 5.15 -0.12
N PHE A 93 11.80 4.92 -0.08
CA PHE A 93 11.13 4.05 -1.03
C PHE A 93 11.18 4.61 -2.47
N TYR A 94 10.95 5.91 -2.67
CA TYR A 94 11.11 6.56 -3.98
C TYR A 94 12.53 6.43 -4.53
N LYS A 95 13.55 6.64 -3.70
CA LYS A 95 14.95 6.45 -4.11
C LYS A 95 15.27 5.01 -4.55
N ILE A 96 14.56 4.01 -4.01
CA ILE A 96 14.69 2.62 -4.45
C ILE A 96 14.01 2.45 -5.81
N LEU A 97 12.79 2.97 -5.97
CA LEU A 97 12.06 2.90 -7.23
C LEU A 97 12.78 3.62 -8.38
N ASP A 98 13.42 4.76 -8.13
CA ASP A 98 14.20 5.51 -9.13
C ASP A 98 15.40 4.76 -9.70
N ARG A 99 15.83 3.67 -9.03
CA ARG A 99 16.95 2.82 -9.48
C ARG A 99 16.51 1.60 -10.28
N LEU A 100 15.20 1.38 -10.42
CA LEU A 100 14.59 0.27 -11.16
C LEU A 100 14.17 0.70 -12.57
#